data_AF-A0A7K8SDL6-F1
#
_entry.id   AF-A0A7K8SDL6-F1
#
_cell.length_a   1.000
_cell.length_b   1.000
_cell.length_c   1.000
_cell.angle_alpha   90.00
_cell.angle_beta   90.00
_cell.angle_gamma   90.00
#
_symmetry.space_group_name_H-M   'P 1'
#
loop_
_entity.id
_entity.type
_entity.pdbx_description
1 polymer ?
#
loop_
_entity_poly.entity_id
_entity_poly.type
_entity_poly.pdbx_seq_one_letter_code
_entity_poly.pdbx_strand_id
1 'polypeptide(L)'
;KQTLLPLLKEEISSFIFPCKPAVQRPERQYMVMELLRCIPLLLFLLFVCGLDHFIFTILSVIQNHSFIEYSYQTSHHLSVNVMGTSLMAQLLRGTIGALNTSFESEMETSNLVCLPRPTGMTRQQYLNTCLPLGLLALLCLAQVYPFRLRRAIAAFYFPKREKARVLFLYNKLLRQRKNFLHLQRGRVARQARQPPEL
;
A
#
# COMPACT_ATOMS: atom_id res chain seq x y z
N LYS A 1 -24.28 32.78 -40.36
CA LYS A 1 -23.94 32.71 -38.92
C LYS A 1 -23.02 31.51 -38.70
N GLN A 2 -21.86 31.66 -38.06
CA GLN A 2 -20.99 30.49 -37.75
C GLN A 2 -21.60 29.71 -36.58
N THR A 3 -21.91 28.44 -36.82
CA THR A 3 -22.37 27.50 -35.79
C THR A 3 -21.18 26.74 -35.20
N LEU A 4 -21.25 26.44 -33.91
CA LEU A 4 -20.17 25.74 -33.20
C LEU A 4 -20.22 24.23 -33.43
N LEU A 5 -21.39 23.69 -33.76
CA LEU A 5 -21.60 22.27 -34.05
C LEU A 5 -21.49 22.01 -35.56
N PRO A 6 -20.86 20.90 -35.97
CA PRO A 6 -20.24 19.85 -35.15
C PRO A 6 -18.90 20.23 -34.50
N LEU A 7 -18.59 19.63 -33.35
CA LEU A 7 -17.29 19.77 -32.66
C LEU A 7 -16.22 18.97 -33.41
N LEU A 8 -15.03 19.55 -33.61
CA LEU A 8 -13.90 18.82 -34.22
C LEU A 8 -13.38 17.74 -33.25
N LYS A 9 -12.82 16.63 -33.77
CA LYS A 9 -12.28 15.54 -32.95
C LYS A 9 -11.26 16.01 -31.90
N GLU A 10 -10.46 17.01 -32.25
CA GLU A 10 -9.48 17.63 -31.34
C GLU A 10 -10.14 18.41 -30.20
N GLU A 11 -11.21 19.16 -30.50
CA GLU A 11 -11.98 19.93 -29.52
C GLU A 11 -12.79 19.03 -28.60
N ILE A 12 -13.31 17.91 -29.14
CA ILE A 12 -14.03 16.89 -28.35
C ILE A 12 -13.14 16.45 -27.20
N SER A 13 -11.86 16.13 -27.45
CA SER A 13 -10.92 15.63 -26.43
C SER A 13 -10.67 16.59 -25.25
N SER A 14 -10.87 17.89 -25.46
CA SER A 14 -10.69 18.93 -24.45
C SER A 14 -12.01 19.29 -23.73
N PHE A 15 -13.15 18.87 -24.28
CA PHE A 15 -14.47 19.17 -23.74
C PHE A 15 -14.95 18.07 -22.78
N ILE A 16 -15.38 18.46 -21.58
CA ILE A 16 -15.95 17.54 -20.59
C ILE A 16 -17.45 17.40 -20.83
N PHE A 17 -17.87 16.22 -21.29
CA PHE A 17 -19.28 15.88 -21.47
C PHE A 17 -19.90 15.42 -20.15
N PRO A 18 -21.00 16.05 -19.68
CA PRO A 18 -21.63 15.68 -18.41
C PRO A 18 -22.19 14.26 -18.37
N CYS A 19 -22.74 13.76 -19.48
CA CYS A 19 -23.49 12.50 -19.53
C CYS A 19 -22.73 11.33 -20.16
N LYS A 20 -21.47 11.50 -20.59
CA LYS A 20 -20.71 10.41 -21.20
C LYS A 20 -19.84 9.73 -20.14
N PRO A 21 -19.89 8.40 -19.97
CA PRO A 21 -19.08 7.70 -18.97
C PRO A 21 -17.57 7.68 -19.30
N ALA A 22 -17.19 7.97 -20.55
CA ALA A 22 -15.80 8.05 -20.96
C ALA A 22 -15.04 9.13 -20.17
N VAL A 23 -13.90 8.75 -19.58
CA VAL A 23 -13.00 9.65 -18.85
C VAL A 23 -12.25 10.52 -19.85
N GLN A 24 -12.36 11.84 -19.69
CA GLN A 24 -11.75 12.78 -20.61
C GLN A 24 -10.31 13.11 -20.22
N ARG A 25 -9.48 13.55 -21.18
CA ARG A 25 -8.07 13.92 -20.95
C ARG A 25 -7.82 14.82 -19.72
N PRO A 26 -8.57 15.92 -19.50
CA PRO A 26 -8.35 16.76 -18.32
C PRO A 26 -8.70 16.02 -17.02
N GLU A 27 -9.75 15.21 -17.00
CA GLU A 27 -10.15 14.44 -15.81
C GLU A 27 -9.13 13.35 -15.48
N ARG A 28 -8.55 12.73 -16.52
CA ARG A 28 -7.45 11.76 -16.35
C ARG A 28 -6.23 12.41 -15.71
N GLN A 29 -5.90 13.66 -16.04
CA GLN A 29 -4.77 14.36 -15.41
C GLN A 29 -5.00 14.56 -13.91
N TYR A 30 -6.20 15.02 -13.52
CA TYR A 30 -6.57 15.14 -12.11
C TYR A 30 -6.56 13.77 -11.40
N MET A 31 -7.12 12.73 -12.03
CA MET A 31 -7.13 11.38 -11.50
C MET A 31 -5.71 10.83 -11.29
N VAL A 32 -4.80 11.07 -12.24
CA VAL A 32 -3.39 10.64 -12.13
C VAL A 32 -2.68 11.40 -11.01
N MET A 33 -2.94 12.70 -10.84
CA MET A 33 -2.35 13.48 -9.74
C MET A 33 -2.83 13.00 -8.36
N GLU A 34 -4.13 12.72 -8.20
CA GLU A 34 -4.67 12.16 -6.95
C GLU A 34 -4.14 10.75 -6.70
N LEU A 35 -4.05 9.91 -7.74
CA LEU A 35 -3.46 8.59 -7.62
C LEU A 35 -1.99 8.68 -7.20
N LEU A 36 -1.21 9.57 -7.81
CA LEU A 36 0.21 9.80 -7.49
C LEU A 36 0.39 10.19 -6.01
N ARG A 37 -0.55 10.96 -5.45
CA ARG A 37 -0.56 11.31 -4.03
C ARG A 37 -0.87 10.11 -3.11
N CYS A 38 -1.61 9.12 -3.59
CA CYS A 38 -1.94 7.90 -2.84
C CYS A 38 -0.86 6.80 -2.94
N ILE A 39 -0.01 6.84 -3.96
CA ILE A 39 1.09 5.88 -4.17
C ILE A 39 2.02 5.73 -2.96
N PRO A 40 2.53 6.80 -2.30
CA PRO A 40 3.44 6.62 -1.17
C PRO A 40 2.80 5.87 0.00
N LEU A 41 1.49 6.07 0.23
CA LEU A 41 0.74 5.38 1.27
C LEU A 41 0.59 3.88 0.95
N LEU A 42 0.29 3.56 -0.31
CA LEU A 42 0.24 2.17 -0.79
C LEU A 42 1.61 1.49 -0.71
N LEU A 43 2.68 2.18 -1.10
CA LEU A 43 4.05 1.65 -1.00
C LEU A 43 4.45 1.38 0.45
N PHE A 44 4.17 2.32 1.34
CA PHE A 44 4.42 2.15 2.77
C PHE A 44 3.67 0.94 3.34
N LEU A 45 2.40 0.77 2.97
CA LEU A 45 1.63 -0.40 3.39
C LEU A 45 2.25 -1.71 2.88
N LEU A 46 2.56 -1.78 1.58
CA LEU A 46 3.18 -2.96 0.98
C LEU A 46 4.52 -3.28 1.65
N PHE A 47 5.29 -2.26 2.02
CA PHE A 47 6.55 -2.41 2.73
C PHE A 47 6.34 -2.99 4.13
N VAL A 48 5.44 -2.43 4.95
CA VAL A 48 5.15 -2.94 6.29
C VAL A 48 4.62 -4.37 6.24
N CYS A 49 3.68 -4.65 5.35
CA CYS A 49 3.17 -6.00 5.11
C CYS A 49 4.27 -6.99 4.68
N GLY A 50 5.19 -6.53 3.82
CA GLY A 50 6.34 -7.32 3.39
C GLY A 50 7.30 -7.61 4.54
N LEU A 51 7.55 -6.63 5.40
CA LEU A 51 8.35 -6.81 6.62
C LEU A 51 7.70 -7.80 7.57
N ASP A 52 6.39 -7.72 7.81
CA ASP A 52 5.68 -8.68 8.66
C ASP A 52 5.82 -10.11 8.12
N HIS A 53 5.67 -10.30 6.80
CA HIS A 53 5.89 -11.60 6.17
C HIS A 53 7.36 -12.04 6.31
N PHE A 54 8.31 -11.16 6.07
CA PHE A 54 9.73 -11.46 6.16
C PHE A 54 10.13 -11.89 7.58
N ILE A 55 9.68 -11.15 8.59
CA ILE A 55 9.86 -11.46 10.01
C ILE A 55 9.23 -12.82 10.32
N PHE A 56 7.99 -13.07 9.88
CA PHE A 56 7.33 -14.36 10.08
C PHE A 56 8.13 -15.53 9.47
N THR A 57 8.62 -15.36 8.24
CA THR A 57 9.44 -16.37 7.56
C THR A 57 10.76 -16.59 8.27
N ILE A 58 11.42 -15.53 8.73
CA ILE A 58 12.67 -15.68 9.49
C ILE A 58 12.40 -16.40 10.81
N LEU A 59 11.38 -16.00 11.56
CA LEU A 59 11.07 -16.66 12.83
C LEU A 59 10.65 -18.12 12.63
N SER A 60 9.96 -18.47 11.54
CA SER A 60 9.62 -19.86 11.24
C SER A 60 10.82 -20.69 10.77
N VAL A 61 11.73 -20.10 10.00
CA VAL A 61 13.01 -20.73 9.62
C VAL A 61 13.89 -20.93 10.85
N ILE A 62 13.97 -19.93 11.74
CA ILE A 62 14.67 -20.05 13.02
C ILE A 62 14.05 -21.18 13.82
N GLN A 63 12.72 -21.24 13.97
CA GLN A 63 12.05 -22.32 14.71
C GLN A 63 12.37 -23.71 14.12
N ASN A 64 12.42 -23.84 12.79
CA ASN A 64 12.70 -25.11 12.12
C ASN A 64 14.19 -25.51 12.18
N HIS A 65 15.12 -24.54 12.16
CA HIS A 65 16.57 -24.79 12.25
C HIS A 65 17.11 -24.78 13.69
N SER A 66 16.42 -24.17 14.63
CA SER A 66 16.73 -24.18 16.06
C SER A 66 16.03 -25.32 16.80
N PHE A 67 15.39 -26.25 16.07
CA PHE A 67 15.07 -27.58 16.58
C PHE A 67 16.37 -28.38 16.73
N ILE A 68 17.27 -27.87 17.56
CA ILE A 68 18.43 -28.60 18.04
C ILE A 68 17.90 -29.37 19.24
N GLU A 69 17.60 -30.65 19.02
CA GLU A 69 17.44 -31.64 20.07
C GLU A 69 18.78 -31.75 20.79
N TYR A 70 19.03 -30.83 21.72
CA TYR A 70 20.15 -30.91 22.64
C TYR A 70 19.80 -31.98 23.67
N SER A 71 19.99 -33.25 23.30
CA SER A 71 20.14 -34.35 24.26
C SER A 71 21.47 -34.15 25.01
N TYR A 72 21.51 -33.16 25.90
CA TYR A 72 22.56 -33.07 26.91
C TYR A 72 22.34 -34.18 27.93
N GLN A 73 22.72 -35.40 27.57
CA GLN A 73 22.89 -36.49 28.52
C GLN A 73 24.16 -36.20 29.33
N THR A 74 24.12 -35.19 30.20
CA THR A 74 25.19 -34.97 31.18
C THR A 74 24.93 -35.90 32.36
N SER A 75 25.45 -37.12 32.28
CA SER A 75 25.50 -38.04 33.40
C SER A 75 26.59 -37.58 34.37
N HIS A 76 26.34 -36.50 35.12
CA HIS A 76 27.24 -36.08 36.20
C HIS A 76 27.10 -37.03 37.40
N HIS A 77 27.72 -38.21 37.31
CA HIS A 77 27.91 -39.08 38.45
C HIS A 77 29.01 -38.51 39.36
N LEU A 78 28.65 -37.54 40.20
CA LEU A 78 29.54 -37.05 41.26
C LEU A 78 29.50 -38.02 42.44
N SER A 79 30.33 -39.06 42.39
CA SER A 79 30.59 -39.93 43.54
C SER A 79 31.62 -39.28 44.46
N VAL A 80 31.15 -38.48 45.42
CA VAL A 80 32.02 -37.81 46.41
C VAL A 80 32.28 -38.76 47.57
N ASN A 81 33.41 -39.48 47.52
CA ASN A 81 33.88 -40.32 48.62
C ASN A 81 34.71 -39.49 49.62
N VAL A 82 34.14 -39.16 50.77
CA VAL A 82 34.84 -38.44 51.85
C VAL A 82 35.73 -39.43 52.60
N MET A 83 37.06 -39.25 52.62
CA MET A 83 38.00 -40.04 53.43
C MET A 83 38.47 -39.24 54.65
N GLY A 84 38.36 -39.80 55.85
CA GLY A 84 38.74 -39.18 57.12
C GLY A 84 37.76 -39.48 58.27
N THR A 85 38.24 -39.44 59.52
CA THR A 85 37.45 -39.66 60.76
C THR A 85 37.17 -38.37 61.53
N SER A 86 37.42 -37.20 60.92
CA SER A 86 37.18 -35.90 61.55
C SER A 86 35.67 -35.61 61.68
N LEU A 87 35.29 -34.78 62.67
CA LEU A 87 33.89 -34.38 62.90
C LEU A 87 33.24 -33.73 61.67
N MET A 88 33.99 -32.94 60.89
CA MET A 88 33.54 -32.38 59.61
C MET A 88 33.22 -33.45 58.57
N ALA A 89 34.03 -34.52 58.50
CA ALA A 89 33.81 -35.63 57.57
C ALA A 89 32.55 -36.45 57.92
N GLN A 90 32.23 -36.56 59.22
CA GLN A 90 30.99 -37.20 59.69
C GLN A 90 29.74 -36.37 59.34
N LEU A 91 29.80 -35.05 59.52
CA LEU A 91 28.69 -34.16 59.14
C LEU A 91 28.43 -34.19 57.62
N LEU A 92 29.49 -34.11 56.81
CA LEU A 92 29.38 -34.17 55.35
C LEU A 92 28.84 -35.52 54.87
N ARG A 93 29.22 -36.65 55.49
CA ARG A 93 28.60 -37.96 55.18
C ARG A 93 27.12 -38.00 55.53
N GLY A 94 26.72 -37.40 56.65
CA GLY A 94 25.32 -37.34 57.06
C GLY A 94 24.46 -36.55 56.06
N THR A 95 24.97 -35.42 55.55
CA THR A 95 24.26 -34.59 54.59
C THR A 95 24.26 -35.18 53.17
N ILE A 96 25.36 -35.79 52.74
CA ILE A 96 25.48 -36.38 51.40
C ILE A 96 24.71 -37.70 51.30
N GLY A 97 24.65 -38.50 52.38
CA GLY A 97 23.86 -39.73 52.43
C GLY A 97 22.34 -39.52 52.30
N ALA A 98 21.83 -38.39 52.81
CA ALA A 98 20.43 -37.99 52.63
C ALA A 98 20.12 -37.50 51.20
N LEU A 99 21.12 -36.97 50.49
CA LEU A 99 21.00 -36.51 49.10
C LEU A 99 21.25 -37.63 48.08
N ASN A 100 21.84 -38.75 48.50
CA ASN A 100 22.20 -39.89 47.65
C ASN A 100 21.00 -40.77 47.22
N THR A 101 19.79 -40.49 47.70
CA THR A 101 18.63 -41.37 47.50
C THR A 101 17.46 -40.76 46.71
N SER A 102 17.57 -39.52 46.22
CA SER A 102 16.48 -38.94 45.42
C SER A 102 16.90 -37.71 44.60
N PHE A 103 17.78 -37.87 43.61
CA PHE A 103 17.96 -36.86 42.56
C PHE A 103 18.15 -37.51 41.18
N GLU A 104 17.29 -38.49 40.87
CA GLU A 104 17.00 -38.83 39.48
C GLU A 104 15.90 -37.86 39.01
N SER A 105 16.29 -36.60 38.78
CA SER A 105 15.45 -35.66 38.07
C SER A 105 15.79 -35.80 36.59
N GLU A 106 14.98 -36.55 35.84
CA GLU A 106 14.90 -36.39 34.39
C GLU A 106 14.37 -34.98 34.12
N MET A 107 15.29 -34.01 34.15
CA MET A 107 15.04 -32.65 33.73
C MET A 107 15.08 -32.66 32.21
N GLU A 108 13.97 -33.05 31.58
CA GLU A 108 13.70 -32.71 30.18
C GLU A 108 13.53 -31.19 30.08
N THR A 109 14.64 -30.46 30.11
CA THR A 109 14.65 -29.01 29.85
C THR A 109 14.47 -28.81 28.35
N SER A 110 13.24 -28.90 27.88
CA SER A 110 12.88 -28.56 26.51
C SER A 110 12.95 -27.03 26.36
N ASN A 111 13.79 -26.55 25.44
CA ASN A 111 13.95 -25.12 25.11
C ASN A 111 12.68 -24.50 24.48
N LEU A 112 11.59 -25.26 24.36
CA LEU A 112 10.28 -24.86 23.83
C LEU A 112 9.70 -23.62 24.54
N VAL A 113 10.03 -23.42 25.81
CA VAL A 113 9.59 -22.25 26.60
C VAL A 113 10.36 -20.98 26.23
N CYS A 114 11.58 -21.12 25.73
CA CYS A 114 12.46 -20.00 25.38
C CYS A 114 12.44 -19.67 23.88
N LEU A 115 11.85 -20.53 23.03
CA LEU A 115 11.65 -20.23 21.62
C LEU A 115 10.55 -19.16 21.45
N PRO A 116 10.83 -18.03 20.77
CA PRO A 116 9.81 -17.04 20.47
C PRO A 116 8.74 -17.68 19.59
N ARG A 117 7.51 -17.84 20.10
CA ARG A 117 6.39 -18.32 19.30
C ARG A 117 6.10 -17.28 18.22
N PRO A 118 6.23 -17.60 16.92
CA PRO A 118 5.86 -16.68 15.86
C PRO A 118 4.34 -16.48 15.86
N THR A 119 3.87 -15.45 16.55
CA THR A 119 2.49 -14.99 16.42
C THR A 119 2.39 -14.15 15.15
N GLY A 120 2.20 -14.80 14.01
CA GLY A 120 1.82 -14.11 12.78
C GLY A 120 0.44 -13.47 12.95
N MET A 121 0.21 -12.32 12.33
CA MET A 121 -1.13 -11.75 12.23
C MET A 121 -2.07 -12.79 11.60
N THR A 122 -3.22 -13.02 12.22
CA THR A 122 -4.24 -13.92 11.66
C THR A 122 -4.72 -13.37 10.31
N ARG A 123 -5.08 -14.26 9.40
CA ARG A 123 -5.60 -13.89 8.06
C ARG A 123 -6.73 -12.85 8.11
N GLN A 124 -7.55 -12.90 9.17
CA GLN A 124 -8.59 -11.90 9.44
C GLN A 124 -8.05 -10.51 9.74
N GLN A 125 -6.97 -10.39 10.51
CA GLN A 125 -6.34 -9.10 10.82
C GLN A 125 -5.72 -8.48 9.55
N TYR A 126 -5.13 -9.30 8.69
CA TYR A 126 -4.60 -8.84 7.42
C TYR A 126 -5.72 -8.35 6.48
N LEU A 127 -6.83 -9.08 6.41
CA LEU A 127 -8.01 -8.67 5.64
C LEU A 127 -8.62 -7.38 6.20
N ASN A 128 -8.77 -7.25 7.52
CA ASN A 128 -9.31 -6.04 8.14
C ASN A 128 -8.43 -4.80 7.93
N THR A 129 -7.12 -4.97 7.76
CA THR A 129 -6.20 -3.86 7.48
C THR A 129 -6.15 -3.53 5.98
N CYS A 130 -6.09 -4.54 5.11
CA CYS A 130 -6.04 -4.32 3.66
C CYS A 130 -7.36 -3.84 3.06
N LEU A 131 -8.50 -4.31 3.56
CA LEU A 131 -9.82 -3.98 3.03
C LEU A 131 -10.15 -2.48 3.05
N PRO A 132 -9.98 -1.73 4.17
CA PRO A 132 -10.22 -0.29 4.18
C PRO A 132 -9.23 0.47 3.30
N LEU A 133 -7.99 0.01 3.15
CA LEU A 133 -7.02 0.63 2.23
C LEU A 133 -7.36 0.37 0.76
N GLY A 134 -7.76 -0.84 0.41
CA GLY A 134 -8.26 -1.16 -0.92
C GLY A 134 -9.51 -0.35 -1.24
N LEU A 135 -10.41 -0.20 -0.27
CA LEU A 135 -11.60 0.64 -0.40
C LEU A 135 -11.23 2.12 -0.59
N LEU A 136 -10.25 2.64 0.15
CA LEU A 136 -9.75 4.01 -0.01
C LEU A 136 -9.21 4.22 -1.43
N ALA A 137 -8.41 3.29 -1.95
CA ALA A 137 -7.88 3.36 -3.32
C ALA A 137 -9.00 3.32 -4.37
N LEU A 138 -10.01 2.45 -4.19
CA LEU A 138 -11.19 2.39 -5.04
C LEU A 138 -12.01 3.68 -4.99
N LEU A 139 -12.16 4.29 -3.81
CA LEU A 139 -12.86 5.56 -3.63
C LEU A 139 -12.10 6.72 -4.30
N CYS A 140 -10.77 6.74 -4.25
CA CYS A 140 -9.96 7.70 -4.99
C CYS A 140 -10.18 7.58 -6.51
N LEU A 141 -10.29 6.36 -7.04
CA LEU A 141 -10.65 6.15 -8.45
C LEU A 141 -12.09 6.57 -8.74
N ALA A 142 -13.02 6.26 -7.83
CA ALA A 142 -14.42 6.61 -7.95
C ALA A 142 -14.68 8.12 -7.84
N GLN A 143 -13.76 8.89 -7.25
CA GLN A 143 -13.91 10.33 -6.96
C GLN A 143 -14.19 11.19 -8.21
N VAL A 144 -13.86 10.73 -9.41
CA VAL A 144 -14.20 11.41 -10.67
C VAL A 144 -15.72 11.50 -10.88
N TYR A 145 -16.46 10.46 -10.47
CA TYR A 145 -17.92 10.39 -10.64
C TYR A 145 -18.72 11.35 -9.75
N PRO A 146 -18.46 11.51 -8.44
CA PRO A 146 -19.15 12.49 -7.60
C PRO A 146 -18.86 13.94 -8.01
N PHE A 147 -17.68 14.25 -8.56
CA PHE A 147 -17.43 15.59 -9.12
C PHE A 147 -18.35 15.89 -10.32
N ARG A 148 -18.57 14.91 -11.20
CA ARG A 148 -19.53 15.03 -12.31
C ARG A 148 -20.97 15.12 -11.80
N LEU A 149 -21.32 14.29 -10.80
CA LEU A 149 -22.64 14.29 -10.19
C LEU A 149 -22.96 15.63 -9.52
N ARG A 150 -22.01 16.22 -8.78
CA ARG A 150 -22.16 17.55 -8.16
C ARG A 150 -22.49 18.61 -9.21
N ARG A 151 -21.84 18.56 -10.37
CA ARG A 151 -22.15 19.48 -11.48
C ARG A 151 -23.55 19.25 -12.03
N ALA A 152 -23.95 17.99 -12.22
CA ALA A 152 -25.29 17.65 -12.70
C ALA A 152 -26.38 18.12 -11.73
N ILE A 153 -26.19 17.89 -10.44
CA ILE A 153 -27.09 18.37 -9.37
C ILE A 153 -27.15 19.90 -9.39
N ALA A 154 -26.00 20.59 -9.42
CA ALA A 154 -25.98 22.05 -9.46
C ALA A 154 -26.65 22.64 -10.72
N ALA A 155 -26.50 21.97 -11.86
CA ALA A 155 -27.17 22.35 -13.11
C ALA A 155 -28.70 22.20 -13.01
N PHE A 156 -29.17 21.16 -12.30
CA PHE A 156 -30.59 20.94 -12.03
C PHE A 156 -31.19 22.02 -11.12
N TYR A 157 -30.51 22.36 -10.01
CA TYR A 157 -31.00 23.36 -9.05
C TYR A 157 -30.83 24.81 -9.52
N PHE A 158 -29.79 25.15 -10.29
CA PHE A 158 -29.48 26.52 -10.70
C PHE A 158 -29.37 26.70 -12.23
N PRO A 159 -30.48 26.54 -12.98
CA PRO A 159 -30.44 26.54 -14.45
C PRO A 159 -30.00 27.89 -15.04
N LYS A 160 -30.30 29.02 -14.39
CA LYS A 160 -29.87 30.35 -14.84
C LYS A 160 -28.34 30.50 -14.87
N ARG A 161 -27.66 29.99 -13.83
CA ARG A 161 -26.18 30.03 -13.72
C ARG A 161 -25.53 29.06 -14.71
N GLU A 162 -26.08 27.87 -14.89
CA GLU A 162 -25.53 26.91 -15.86
C GLU A 162 -25.69 27.41 -17.30
N LYS A 163 -26.83 28.03 -17.66
CA LYS A 163 -26.99 28.66 -18.98
C LYS A 163 -25.92 29.72 -19.26
N ALA A 164 -25.61 30.58 -18.29
CA ALA A 164 -24.55 31.57 -18.44
C ALA A 164 -23.16 30.93 -18.64
N ARG A 165 -22.85 29.87 -17.89
CA ARG A 165 -21.60 29.10 -18.04
C ARG A 165 -21.48 28.44 -19.41
N VAL A 166 -22.58 27.84 -19.90
CA VAL A 166 -22.63 27.21 -21.23
C VAL A 166 -22.47 28.24 -22.34
N LEU A 167 -23.14 29.39 -22.24
CA LEU A 167 -22.98 30.50 -23.21
C LEU A 167 -21.56 31.05 -23.22
N PHE A 168 -20.96 31.24 -22.05
CA PHE A 168 -19.56 31.66 -21.94
C PHE A 168 -18.62 30.64 -22.61
N LEU A 169 -18.81 29.35 -22.33
CA LEU A 169 -18.01 28.28 -22.92
C LEU A 169 -18.18 28.22 -24.45
N TYR A 170 -19.41 28.38 -24.94
CA TYR A 170 -19.72 28.47 -26.37
C TYR A 170 -18.96 29.64 -27.02
N ASN A 171 -19.05 30.85 -26.45
CA ASN A 171 -18.38 32.03 -26.98
C ASN A 171 -16.85 31.89 -26.94
N LYS A 172 -16.31 31.27 -25.89
CA LYS A 172 -14.88 30.98 -25.76
C LYS A 172 -14.39 30.07 -26.89
N LEU A 173 -15.09 28.96 -27.13
CA LEU A 173 -14.78 28.02 -28.21
C LEU A 173 -14.88 28.67 -29.59
N LEU A 174 -15.92 29.49 -29.82
CA LEU A 174 -16.08 30.22 -31.09
C LEU A 174 -14.90 31.18 -31.33
N ARG A 175 -14.47 31.91 -30.29
CA ARG A 175 -13.31 32.80 -30.36
C ARG A 175 -12.01 32.04 -30.62
N GLN A 176 -11.84 30.88 -29.98
CA GLN A 176 -10.69 30.01 -30.21
C GLN A 176 -10.60 29.53 -31.66
N ARG A 177 -11.71 29.11 -32.27
CA ARG A 177 -11.76 28.77 -33.71
C ARG A 177 -11.39 29.94 -34.61
N LYS A 178 -11.93 31.14 -34.34
CA LYS A 178 -11.61 32.34 -35.12
C LYS A 178 -10.12 32.68 -35.04
N ASN A 179 -9.55 32.63 -33.84
CA ASN A 179 -8.12 32.87 -33.64
C ASN A 179 -7.27 31.83 -34.36
N PHE A 180 -7.63 30.54 -34.29
CA PHE A 180 -6.92 29.47 -34.99
C PHE A 180 -6.95 29.66 -36.52
N LEU A 181 -8.11 29.95 -37.09
CA LEU A 181 -8.25 30.24 -38.53
C LEU A 181 -7.46 31.48 -38.94
N HIS A 182 -7.46 32.53 -38.11
CA HIS A 182 -6.68 33.73 -38.36
C HIS A 182 -5.17 33.43 -38.38
N LEU A 183 -4.69 32.63 -37.43
CA LEU A 183 -3.29 32.18 -37.39
C LEU A 183 -2.93 31.30 -38.59
N GLN A 184 -3.81 30.37 -38.98
CA GLN A 184 -3.58 29.52 -40.16
C GLN A 184 -3.53 30.33 -41.45
N ARG A 185 -4.46 31.28 -41.66
CA ARG A 185 -4.42 32.19 -42.81
C ARG A 185 -3.13 33.00 -42.85
N GLY A 186 -2.67 33.49 -41.70
CA GLY A 186 -1.38 34.16 -41.59
C GLY A 186 -0.20 33.28 -41.97
N ARG A 187 -0.20 31.99 -41.59
CA ARG A 187 0.83 31.02 -41.99
C ARG A 187 0.82 30.75 -43.49
N VAL A 188 -0.35 30.48 -44.08
CA VAL A 188 -0.48 30.24 -45.53
C VAL A 188 -0.06 31.48 -46.33
N ALA A 189 -0.47 32.68 -45.90
CA ALA A 189 -0.06 33.93 -46.55
C ALA A 189 1.45 34.19 -46.45
N ARG A 190 2.12 33.77 -45.36
CA ARG A 190 3.58 33.83 -45.24
C ARG A 190 4.26 32.82 -46.15
N GLN A 191 3.75 31.58 -46.19
CA GLN A 191 4.29 30.52 -47.02
C GLN A 191 4.13 30.84 -48.52
N ALA A 192 3.01 31.45 -48.93
CA ALA A 192 2.79 31.91 -50.30
C ALA A 192 3.70 33.09 -50.70
N ARG A 193 4.30 33.80 -49.73
CA ARG A 193 5.26 34.88 -49.98
C ARG A 193 6.72 34.39 -50.02
N GLN A 194 6.98 33.17 -49.55
CA GLN A 194 8.32 32.58 -49.67
C GLN A 194 8.50 32.11 -51.12
N PRO A 195 9.59 32.50 -51.80
CA PRO A 195 9.89 31.97 -53.12
C PRO A 195 10.07 30.45 -53.02
N PRO A 196 9.72 29.68 -54.07
CA PRO A 196 10.00 28.24 -54.08
C PRO A 196 11.51 28.02 -53.90
N GLU A 197 11.88 27.30 -52.84
CA GLU A 197 13.24 26.81 -52.64
C GLU A 197 13.57 25.92 -53.85
N LEU A 198 14.57 26.33 -54.63
CA LEU A 198 14.98 25.76 -55.93
C LEU A 198 16.20 24.86 -55.73
#